data_AF-A0A1A8WFW9-F1
#
_entry.id   AF-A0A1A8WFW9-F1
#
_cell.length_a   1.000
_cell.length_b   1.000
_cell.length_c   1.000
_cell.angle_alpha   90.00
_cell.angle_beta   90.00
_cell.angle_gamma   90.00
#
_symmetry.space_group_name_H-M   'P 1'
#
loop_
_entity.id
_entity.type
_entity.pdbx_description
1 polymer ?
#
loop_
_entity_poly.entity_id
_entity_poly.type
_entity_poly.pdbx_seq_one_letter_code
_entity_poly.pdbx_strand_id
1 'polypeptide(L)'
;MDDKICKLPSDEYYSNFEKANKTISTKSVCDSHEKLYSGENQLSIENLLSKYQGLKDICYKLEASLHYLKEKKDSSKDMKKHCTYLQLWLEDKVISTVESKSTITYIILLYTVWRKIMEKIEIHNKNECETTYSPINIDYYKKWKKIHDYNYNHKTVKCALQNQEDCSTNCNENCKENCKEYYCKYNLDIFNIYEEFEKVCTRSNEQICPVYWKEFKTNYEGISDIEKQCKKEYEKLGFYKVKKYFGEQGIEEYIEQYESEYIFSFFEKLIGYSIKYYLSKTIHYSKYILLPILSFFGSKIAPKADDMRKMWRNVQGVTNPASLLNPMKPPGGGNKIGLPFLPK
;
A
#
# COMPACT_ATOMS: atom_id res chain seq x y z
N MET A 1 -13.98 -2.43 -29.97
CA MET A 1 -13.02 -3.23 -29.18
C MET A 1 -13.52 -3.18 -27.76
N ASP A 2 -14.07 -4.27 -27.26
CA ASP A 2 -14.52 -4.35 -25.87
C ASP A 2 -13.29 -4.41 -24.98
N ASP A 3 -12.94 -3.30 -24.35
CA ASP A 3 -12.01 -3.29 -23.23
C ASP A 3 -12.62 -4.13 -22.10
N LYS A 4 -12.32 -5.42 -22.08
CA LYS A 4 -12.67 -6.29 -20.96
C LYS A 4 -11.89 -5.82 -19.75
N ILE A 5 -12.54 -4.98 -18.94
CA ILE A 5 -12.01 -4.47 -17.68
C ILE A 5 -11.69 -5.67 -16.78
N CYS A 6 -10.41 -5.85 -16.46
CA CYS A 6 -9.95 -6.82 -15.47
C CYS A 6 -10.44 -6.38 -14.08
N LYS A 7 -11.11 -7.27 -13.37
CA LYS A 7 -11.71 -6.99 -12.05
C LYS A 7 -11.52 -8.17 -11.13
N LEU A 8 -11.29 -7.87 -9.86
CA LEU A 8 -11.26 -8.87 -8.81
C LEU A 8 -12.68 -9.13 -8.30
N PRO A 9 -13.03 -10.38 -7.91
CA PRO A 9 -14.32 -10.66 -7.30
C PRO A 9 -14.67 -9.76 -6.10
N SER A 10 -13.68 -9.38 -5.28
CA SER A 10 -13.88 -8.44 -4.16
C SER A 10 -14.34 -7.05 -4.61
N ASP A 11 -13.96 -6.60 -5.81
CA ASP A 11 -14.32 -5.27 -6.32
C ASP A 11 -15.83 -5.10 -6.49
N GLU A 12 -16.55 -6.20 -6.74
CA GLU A 12 -18.02 -6.18 -6.85
C GLU A 12 -18.68 -5.83 -5.52
N TYR A 13 -18.19 -6.37 -4.41
CA TYR A 13 -18.70 -6.05 -3.06
C TYR A 13 -18.54 -4.55 -2.78
N TYR A 14 -17.33 -4.02 -3.00
CA TYR A 14 -17.05 -2.61 -2.77
C TYR A 14 -17.84 -1.69 -3.71
N SER A 15 -17.97 -2.08 -4.99
CA SER A 15 -18.77 -1.32 -5.95
C SER A 15 -20.25 -1.26 -5.56
N ASN A 16 -20.78 -2.29 -4.90
CA ASN A 16 -22.17 -2.30 -4.46
C ASN A 16 -22.39 -1.32 -3.30
N PHE A 17 -21.45 -1.22 -2.36
CA PHE A 17 -21.49 -0.20 -1.30
C PHE A 17 -21.38 1.22 -1.84
N GLU A 18 -20.58 1.45 -2.88
CA GLU A 18 -20.48 2.77 -3.53
C GLU A 18 -21.76 3.22 -4.21
N LYS A 19 -22.54 2.27 -4.73
CA LYS A 19 -23.82 2.55 -5.41
C LYS A 19 -24.99 2.65 -4.41
N ALA A 20 -24.76 2.36 -3.13
CA ALA A 20 -25.79 2.44 -2.12
C ALA A 20 -26.24 3.90 -1.99
N ASN A 21 -27.55 4.12 -2.11
CA ASN A 21 -28.15 5.45 -2.00
C ASN A 21 -28.82 5.60 -0.64
N LYS A 22 -28.92 6.85 -0.16
CA LYS A 22 -29.64 7.18 1.07
C LYS A 22 -31.06 6.60 1.05
N THR A 23 -31.40 5.80 2.06
CA THR A 23 -32.75 5.30 2.26
C THR A 23 -33.65 6.46 2.71
N ILE A 24 -34.60 6.88 1.86
CA ILE A 24 -35.41 8.09 2.06
C ILE A 24 -36.52 7.89 3.11
N SER A 25 -36.84 6.64 3.47
CA SER A 25 -38.08 6.33 4.20
C SER A 25 -38.01 6.43 5.73
N THR A 26 -36.83 6.65 6.34
CA THR A 26 -36.68 6.79 7.80
C THR A 26 -35.79 7.97 8.18
N LYS A 27 -35.98 8.52 9.40
CA LYS A 27 -35.07 9.53 9.96
C LYS A 27 -33.67 8.91 10.07
N SER A 28 -32.78 9.25 9.14
CA SER A 28 -31.41 8.71 9.09
C SER A 28 -30.64 8.98 10.38
N VAL A 29 -29.86 7.99 10.85
CA VAL A 29 -28.93 8.18 11.98
C VAL A 29 -27.84 9.18 11.61
N CYS A 30 -27.44 9.25 10.35
CA CYS A 30 -26.44 10.18 9.84
C CYS A 30 -26.88 11.66 9.86
N ASP A 31 -28.18 11.92 10.00
CA ASP A 31 -28.75 13.27 10.21
C ASP A 31 -29.05 13.56 11.68
N SER A 32 -28.67 12.67 12.60
CA SER A 32 -29.02 12.79 14.00
C SER A 32 -28.13 13.80 14.73
N HIS A 33 -28.74 14.65 15.55
CA HIS A 33 -28.04 15.45 16.58
C HIS A 33 -27.72 14.62 17.83
N GLU A 34 -27.98 13.32 17.81
CA GLU A 34 -27.68 12.42 18.91
C GLU A 34 -26.18 12.42 19.22
N LYS A 35 -25.88 12.33 20.52
CA LYS A 35 -24.53 12.45 21.06
C LYS A 35 -23.85 11.08 21.05
N LEU A 36 -22.58 11.05 20.67
CA LEU A 36 -21.78 9.82 20.61
C LEU A 36 -21.38 9.34 22.01
N TYR A 37 -21.16 10.26 22.96
CA TYR A 37 -20.84 9.97 24.35
C TYR A 37 -21.54 10.95 25.32
N SER A 38 -21.70 10.52 26.57
CA SER A 38 -22.14 11.35 27.70
C SER A 38 -20.94 11.98 28.42
N GLY A 39 -20.90 13.30 28.58
CA GLY A 39 -19.83 14.04 29.28
C GLY A 39 -19.58 15.46 28.74
N GLU A 40 -18.59 16.16 29.28
CA GLU A 40 -18.24 17.56 28.97
C GLU A 40 -17.73 17.77 27.52
N ASN A 41 -17.15 16.74 26.89
CA ASN A 41 -16.65 16.78 25.50
C ASN A 41 -17.66 16.20 24.51
N GLN A 42 -18.82 16.84 24.44
CA GLN A 42 -19.98 16.29 23.75
C GLN A 42 -19.91 16.48 22.22
N LEU A 43 -19.73 15.37 21.50
CA LEU A 43 -19.74 15.36 20.02
C LEU A 43 -21.04 14.73 19.51
N SER A 44 -21.80 15.47 18.69
CA SER A 44 -22.95 14.94 17.96
C SER A 44 -22.51 14.24 16.67
N ILE A 45 -23.34 13.32 16.17
CA ILE A 45 -23.08 12.64 14.90
C ILE A 45 -23.00 13.66 13.76
N GLU A 46 -23.91 14.62 13.69
CA GLU A 46 -23.87 15.67 12.67
C GLU A 46 -22.56 16.49 12.70
N ASN A 47 -22.09 16.90 13.89
CA ASN A 47 -20.85 17.66 14.03
C ASN A 47 -19.62 16.82 13.65
N LEU A 48 -19.64 15.52 13.95
CA LEU A 48 -18.60 14.58 13.51
C LEU A 48 -18.52 14.54 11.97
N LEU A 49 -19.67 14.35 11.32
CA LEU A 49 -19.77 14.11 9.88
C LEU A 49 -19.55 15.37 9.03
N SER A 50 -19.79 16.56 9.60
CA SER A 50 -19.57 17.84 8.92
C SER A 50 -18.11 18.29 8.88
N LYS A 51 -17.24 17.72 9.71
CA LYS A 51 -15.84 18.15 9.81
C LYS A 51 -15.00 17.85 8.56
N TYR A 52 -15.30 16.79 7.82
CA TYR A 52 -14.62 16.46 6.57
C TYR A 52 -15.64 16.25 5.45
N GLN A 53 -15.34 16.84 4.29
CA GLN A 53 -16.14 16.61 3.09
C GLN A 53 -16.09 15.13 2.72
N GLY A 54 -17.26 14.51 2.57
CA GLY A 54 -17.40 13.08 2.22
C GLY A 54 -17.81 12.16 3.37
N LEU A 55 -17.57 12.52 4.64
CA LEU A 55 -17.95 11.64 5.77
C LEU A 55 -19.47 11.43 5.86
N LYS A 56 -20.25 12.48 5.56
CA LYS A 56 -21.71 12.36 5.53
C LYS A 56 -22.21 11.39 4.45
N ASP A 57 -21.57 11.39 3.28
CA ASP A 57 -21.88 10.44 2.19
C ASP A 57 -21.51 9.01 2.59
N ILE A 58 -20.31 8.82 3.18
CA ILE A 58 -19.87 7.53 3.72
C ILE A 58 -20.87 6.99 4.74
N CYS A 59 -21.37 7.84 5.65
CA CYS A 59 -22.37 7.45 6.63
C CYS A 59 -23.67 6.98 5.97
N TYR A 60 -24.18 7.70 4.96
CA TYR A 60 -25.42 7.28 4.29
C TYR A 60 -25.26 5.96 3.53
N LYS A 61 -24.12 5.75 2.86
CA LYS A 61 -23.80 4.49 2.18
C LYS A 61 -23.68 3.34 3.17
N LEU A 62 -23.08 3.58 4.33
CA LEU A 62 -23.04 2.63 5.44
C LEU A 62 -24.46 2.27 5.91
N GLU A 63 -25.28 3.27 6.23
CA GLU A 63 -26.65 3.05 6.72
C GLU A 63 -27.51 2.31 5.70
N ALA A 64 -27.43 2.66 4.41
CA ALA A 64 -28.12 1.98 3.34
C ALA A 64 -27.68 0.51 3.17
N SER A 65 -26.36 0.25 3.25
CA SER A 65 -25.80 -1.10 3.16
C SER A 65 -26.22 -1.98 4.34
N LEU A 66 -26.30 -1.41 5.55
CA LEU A 66 -26.82 -2.11 6.72
C LEU A 66 -28.33 -2.35 6.63
N HIS A 67 -29.09 -1.41 6.07
CA HIS A 67 -30.53 -1.60 5.82
C HIS A 67 -30.82 -2.76 4.88
N TYR A 68 -29.97 -2.99 3.87
CA TYR A 68 -30.10 -4.11 2.95
C TYR A 68 -30.07 -5.47 3.66
N LEU A 69 -29.39 -5.58 4.81
CA LEU A 69 -29.35 -6.81 5.61
C LEU A 69 -30.70 -7.13 6.26
N LYS A 70 -31.56 -6.13 6.50
CA LYS A 70 -32.91 -6.37 7.04
C LYS A 70 -33.80 -7.13 6.05
N GLU A 71 -33.61 -6.86 4.76
CA GLU A 71 -34.46 -7.40 3.70
C GLU A 71 -34.07 -8.84 3.30
N LYS A 72 -32.87 -9.29 3.70
CA LYS A 72 -32.35 -10.62 3.39
C LYS A 72 -32.52 -11.61 4.53
N LYS A 73 -33.06 -12.79 4.21
CA LYS A 73 -32.97 -13.99 5.05
C LYS A 73 -31.62 -14.69 4.82
N ASP A 74 -30.52 -13.99 5.07
CA ASP A 74 -29.18 -14.53 4.87
C ASP A 74 -28.78 -15.46 6.03
N SER A 75 -27.93 -16.45 5.73
CA SER A 75 -27.30 -17.27 6.77
C SER A 75 -26.36 -16.41 7.63
N SER A 76 -26.06 -16.83 8.88
CA SER A 76 -25.13 -16.06 9.73
C SER A 76 -23.73 -15.92 9.08
N LYS A 77 -23.32 -16.91 8.27
CA LYS A 77 -22.06 -16.87 7.51
C LYS A 77 -22.08 -15.80 6.41
N ASP A 78 -23.18 -15.70 5.66
CA ASP A 78 -23.31 -14.70 4.59
C ASP A 78 -23.35 -13.28 5.16
N MET A 79 -24.03 -13.11 6.31
CA MET A 79 -24.09 -11.84 7.01
C MET A 79 -22.71 -11.42 7.56
N LYS A 80 -21.99 -12.33 8.21
CA LYS A 80 -20.62 -12.08 8.68
C LYS A 80 -19.69 -11.68 7.55
N LYS A 81 -19.81 -12.35 6.40
CA LYS A 81 -19.02 -12.01 5.20
C LYS A 81 -19.36 -10.60 4.72
N HIS A 82 -20.64 -10.25 4.57
CA HIS A 82 -21.08 -8.93 4.16
C HIS A 82 -20.55 -7.84 5.11
N CYS A 83 -20.71 -8.04 6.43
CA CYS A 83 -20.29 -7.07 7.43
C CYS A 83 -18.77 -6.92 7.51
N THR A 84 -17.99 -7.99 7.32
CA THR A 84 -16.53 -7.88 7.20
C THR A 84 -16.14 -7.01 6.00
N TYR A 85 -16.74 -7.23 4.82
CA TYR A 85 -16.48 -6.39 3.63
C TYR A 85 -16.89 -4.94 3.84
N LEU A 86 -18.04 -4.70 4.47
CA LEU A 86 -18.53 -3.36 4.75
C LEU A 86 -17.67 -2.63 5.79
N GLN A 87 -17.13 -3.34 6.79
CA GLN A 87 -16.18 -2.81 7.76
C GLN A 87 -14.88 -2.38 7.05
N LEU A 88 -14.28 -3.27 6.25
CA LEU A 88 -13.06 -2.97 5.50
C LEU A 88 -13.26 -1.81 4.50
N TRP A 89 -14.43 -1.74 3.87
CA TRP A 89 -14.82 -0.61 3.03
C TRP A 89 -14.88 0.70 3.82
N LEU A 90 -15.53 0.70 4.98
CA LEU A 90 -15.64 1.88 5.84
C LEU A 90 -14.27 2.37 6.29
N GLU A 91 -13.40 1.46 6.76
CA GLU A 91 -12.03 1.77 7.16
C GLU A 91 -11.25 2.43 6.01
N ASP A 92 -11.26 1.83 4.82
CA ASP A 92 -10.58 2.35 3.62
C ASP A 92 -11.08 3.74 3.20
N LYS A 93 -12.39 3.98 3.31
CA LYS A 93 -12.99 5.28 3.00
C LYS A 93 -12.64 6.35 4.02
N VAL A 94 -12.58 6.00 5.29
CA VAL A 94 -12.13 6.92 6.34
C VAL A 94 -10.64 7.23 6.17
N ILE A 95 -9.82 6.22 5.87
CA ILE A 95 -8.38 6.38 5.62
C ILE A 95 -8.09 7.32 4.44
N SER A 96 -8.92 7.29 3.40
CA SER A 96 -8.77 8.18 2.24
C SER A 96 -9.37 9.58 2.43
N THR A 97 -10.28 9.76 3.38
CA THR A 97 -11.01 11.04 3.60
C THR A 97 -10.43 11.87 4.73
N VAL A 98 -9.95 11.23 5.79
CA VAL A 98 -9.56 11.88 7.05
C VAL A 98 -8.05 12.03 7.14
N GLU A 99 -7.58 13.16 7.66
CA GLU A 99 -6.15 13.38 7.93
C GLU A 99 -5.55 12.28 8.82
N SER A 100 -4.35 11.83 8.47
CA SER A 100 -3.68 10.65 9.04
C SER A 100 -3.61 10.64 10.57
N LYS A 101 -3.46 11.81 11.22
CA LYS A 101 -3.38 11.93 12.68
C LYS A 101 -4.69 11.60 13.40
N SER A 102 -5.82 11.67 12.70
CA SER A 102 -7.16 11.49 13.27
C SER A 102 -7.94 10.31 12.70
N THR A 103 -7.43 9.66 11.65
CA THR A 103 -8.09 8.55 10.96
C THR A 103 -8.60 7.47 11.90
N ILE A 104 -7.76 6.99 12.82
CA ILE A 104 -8.14 5.94 13.79
C ILE A 104 -9.30 6.38 14.68
N THR A 105 -9.26 7.61 15.20
CA THR A 105 -10.35 8.16 16.00
C THR A 105 -11.65 8.18 15.19
N TYR A 106 -11.60 8.57 13.91
CA TYR A 106 -12.79 8.61 13.06
C TYR A 106 -13.34 7.22 12.73
N ILE A 107 -12.49 6.21 12.56
CA ILE A 107 -12.92 4.81 12.41
C ILE A 107 -13.74 4.38 13.64
N ILE A 108 -13.20 4.60 14.85
CA ILE A 108 -13.89 4.25 16.12
C ILE A 108 -15.23 4.99 16.27
N LEU A 109 -15.24 6.28 15.93
CA LEU A 109 -16.47 7.10 16.02
C LEU A 109 -17.53 6.60 15.03
N LEU A 110 -17.13 6.22 13.81
CA LEU A 110 -18.04 5.64 12.83
C LEU A 110 -18.49 4.22 13.18
N TYR A 111 -17.71 3.43 13.92
CA TYR A 111 -18.18 2.18 14.52
C TYR A 111 -19.26 2.42 15.58
N THR A 112 -19.17 3.52 16.31
CA THR A 112 -20.24 3.93 17.22
C THR A 112 -21.52 4.28 16.44
N VAL A 113 -21.39 4.96 15.30
CA VAL A 113 -22.52 5.25 14.39
C VAL A 113 -23.11 3.96 13.80
N TRP A 114 -22.26 3.04 13.31
CA TRP A 114 -22.65 1.72 12.84
C TRP A 114 -23.51 0.99 13.87
N ARG A 115 -23.06 0.92 15.12
CA ARG A 115 -23.79 0.25 16.20
C ARG A 115 -25.18 0.86 16.41
N LYS A 116 -25.29 2.20 16.41
CA LYS A 116 -26.58 2.91 16.54
C LYS A 116 -27.51 2.62 15.37
N ILE A 117 -26.98 2.53 14.15
CA ILE A 117 -27.73 2.12 12.97
C ILE A 117 -28.27 0.69 13.18
N MET A 118 -27.41 -0.26 13.56
CA MET A 118 -27.81 -1.66 13.81
C MET A 118 -28.88 -1.80 14.90
N GLU A 119 -28.76 -1.03 15.99
CA GLU A 119 -29.76 -1.00 17.07
C GLU A 119 -31.13 -0.53 16.57
N LYS A 120 -31.16 0.41 15.63
CA LYS A 120 -32.40 0.97 15.07
C LYS A 120 -33.07 0.09 14.01
N ILE A 121 -32.29 -0.67 13.24
CA ILE A 121 -32.83 -1.47 12.12
C ILE A 121 -33.45 -2.80 12.59
N GLU A 122 -33.07 -3.28 13.79
CA GLU A 122 -33.54 -4.54 14.41
C GLU A 122 -33.21 -5.80 13.59
N ILE A 123 -31.94 -5.92 13.15
CA ILE A 123 -31.48 -7.07 12.34
C ILE A 123 -31.30 -8.33 13.20
N HIS A 124 -31.77 -9.48 12.69
CA HIS A 124 -31.48 -10.79 13.29
C HIS A 124 -29.99 -11.14 13.21
N ASN A 125 -29.44 -11.86 14.18
CA ASN A 125 -28.01 -12.22 14.26
C ASN A 125 -27.02 -11.03 14.31
N LYS A 126 -27.45 -9.83 14.70
CA LYS A 126 -26.63 -8.58 14.68
C LYS A 126 -25.19 -8.70 15.21
N ASN A 127 -24.92 -9.66 16.09
CA ASN A 127 -23.59 -9.97 16.63
C ASN A 127 -22.57 -10.36 15.54
N GLU A 128 -23.01 -10.91 14.40
CA GLU A 128 -22.13 -11.22 13.26
C GLU A 128 -21.57 -9.96 12.57
N CYS A 129 -22.18 -8.81 12.84
CA CYS A 129 -21.79 -7.50 12.33
C CYS A 129 -21.20 -6.61 13.42
N GLU A 130 -20.76 -7.20 14.54
CA GLU A 130 -20.07 -6.49 15.60
C GLU A 130 -18.69 -6.04 15.12
N THR A 131 -18.48 -4.73 15.09
CA THR A 131 -17.21 -4.13 14.70
C THR A 131 -16.22 -4.23 15.85
N THR A 132 -15.01 -4.72 15.58
CA THR A 132 -13.91 -4.71 16.54
C THR A 132 -12.86 -3.69 16.13
N TYR A 133 -12.30 -2.98 17.12
CA TYR A 133 -11.20 -2.05 16.93
C TYR A 133 -9.90 -2.68 17.38
N SER A 134 -8.85 -2.54 16.57
CA SER A 134 -7.50 -2.95 16.91
C SER A 134 -6.59 -1.73 16.90
N PRO A 135 -5.87 -1.43 18.00
CA PRO A 135 -5.01 -0.26 18.11
C PRO A 135 -3.69 -0.43 17.35
N ILE A 136 -3.79 -0.56 16.03
CA ILE A 136 -2.68 -0.81 15.12
C ILE A 136 -2.48 0.37 14.16
N ASN A 137 -1.31 0.39 13.51
CA ASN A 137 -1.01 1.41 12.51
C ASN A 137 -1.99 1.33 11.33
N ILE A 138 -2.39 2.49 10.79
CA ILE A 138 -3.26 2.63 9.61
C ILE A 138 -2.73 1.83 8.41
N ASP A 139 -1.41 1.72 8.24
CA ASP A 139 -0.83 0.93 7.16
C ASP A 139 -1.16 -0.57 7.28
N TYR A 140 -1.32 -1.09 8.50
CA TYR A 140 -1.79 -2.47 8.70
C TYR A 140 -3.27 -2.64 8.36
N TYR A 141 -4.12 -1.64 8.63
CA TYR A 141 -5.53 -1.67 8.18
C TYR A 141 -5.65 -1.80 6.66
N LYS A 142 -4.82 -1.07 5.90
CA LYS A 142 -4.78 -1.22 4.43
C LYS A 142 -4.35 -2.63 4.00
N LYS A 143 -3.38 -3.23 4.71
CA LYS A 143 -2.90 -4.60 4.43
C LYS A 143 -3.95 -5.65 4.82
N TRP A 144 -4.65 -5.47 5.94
CA TRP A 144 -5.76 -6.30 6.39
C TRP A 144 -6.84 -6.43 5.31
N LYS A 145 -7.25 -5.32 4.71
CA LYS A 145 -8.16 -5.34 3.55
C LYS A 145 -7.63 -6.22 2.41
N LYS A 146 -6.37 -6.03 2.00
CA LYS A 146 -5.75 -6.85 0.93
C LYS A 146 -5.66 -8.33 1.28
N ILE A 147 -5.34 -8.67 2.53
CA ILE A 147 -5.29 -10.05 3.04
C ILE A 147 -6.69 -10.69 2.94
N HIS A 148 -7.73 -9.98 3.39
CA HIS A 148 -9.11 -10.46 3.30
C HIS A 148 -9.57 -10.62 1.85
N ASP A 149 -9.33 -9.62 1.01
CA ASP A 149 -9.70 -9.65 -0.41
C ASP A 149 -9.06 -10.84 -1.12
N TYR A 150 -7.79 -11.15 -0.81
CA TYR A 150 -7.11 -12.30 -1.39
C TYR A 150 -7.78 -13.64 -1.07
N ASN A 151 -8.31 -13.84 0.15
CA ASN A 151 -9.05 -15.06 0.48
C ASN A 151 -10.25 -15.33 -0.42
N TYR A 152 -10.81 -14.29 -1.03
CA TYR A 152 -11.89 -14.42 -1.99
C TYR A 152 -11.39 -14.44 -3.43
N ASN A 153 -10.38 -13.64 -3.75
CA ASN A 153 -9.88 -13.45 -5.11
C ASN A 153 -8.96 -14.58 -5.60
N HIS A 154 -8.31 -15.31 -4.69
CA HIS A 154 -7.18 -16.19 -5.02
C HIS A 154 -7.50 -17.24 -6.10
N LYS A 155 -8.72 -17.83 -6.08
CA LYS A 155 -9.13 -18.82 -7.09
C LYS A 155 -9.24 -18.21 -8.48
N THR A 156 -9.94 -17.07 -8.60
CA THR A 156 -10.10 -16.35 -9.87
C THR A 156 -8.75 -15.91 -10.42
N VAL A 157 -7.89 -15.38 -9.54
CA VAL A 157 -6.53 -14.95 -9.90
C VAL A 157 -5.68 -16.13 -10.37
N LYS A 158 -5.71 -17.26 -9.65
CA LYS A 158 -5.03 -18.50 -10.05
C LYS A 158 -5.49 -18.96 -11.43
N CYS A 159 -6.80 -19.03 -11.62
CA CYS A 159 -7.39 -19.44 -12.89
C CYS A 159 -6.96 -18.54 -14.05
N ALA A 160 -6.95 -17.22 -13.85
CA ALA A 160 -6.58 -16.28 -14.90
C ALA A 160 -5.10 -16.33 -15.30
N LEU A 161 -4.23 -16.88 -14.44
CA LEU A 161 -2.78 -16.97 -14.68
C LEU A 161 -2.34 -18.35 -15.20
N GLN A 162 -3.23 -19.35 -15.22
CA GLN A 162 -2.96 -20.66 -15.83
C GLN A 162 -2.77 -20.55 -17.35
N ASN A 163 -1.98 -21.46 -17.91
CA ASN A 163 -1.81 -21.59 -19.35
C ASN A 163 -3.14 -22.06 -19.99
N GLN A 164 -3.39 -21.68 -21.26
CA GLN A 164 -4.66 -21.94 -21.95
C GLN A 164 -5.06 -23.44 -21.96
N GLU A 165 -4.10 -24.37 -22.06
CA GLU A 165 -4.34 -25.82 -22.06
C GLU A 165 -4.87 -26.36 -20.72
N ASP A 166 -4.48 -25.77 -19.59
CA ASP A 166 -4.90 -26.20 -18.24
C ASP A 166 -6.21 -25.54 -17.79
N CYS A 167 -6.68 -24.54 -18.53
CA CYS A 167 -7.78 -23.66 -18.15
C CYS A 167 -9.13 -24.41 -18.10
N SER A 168 -9.38 -25.29 -19.08
CA SER A 168 -10.67 -25.97 -19.25
C SER A 168 -10.98 -27.02 -18.19
N THR A 169 -9.98 -27.46 -17.41
CA THR A 169 -10.12 -28.61 -16.50
C THR A 169 -10.52 -28.22 -15.08
N ASN A 170 -10.14 -27.00 -14.64
CA ASN A 170 -10.35 -26.55 -13.25
C ASN A 170 -10.99 -25.16 -13.12
N CYS A 171 -11.17 -24.43 -14.22
CA CYS A 171 -11.65 -23.06 -14.22
C CYS A 171 -12.81 -22.91 -15.20
N ASN A 172 -14.01 -22.61 -14.69
CA ASN A 172 -15.21 -22.38 -15.51
C ASN A 172 -15.17 -21.03 -16.26
N GLU A 173 -14.11 -20.24 -16.12
CA GLU A 173 -13.95 -18.93 -16.75
C GLU A 173 -12.81 -18.97 -17.77
N ASN A 174 -13.04 -18.40 -18.95
CA ASN A 174 -12.02 -18.22 -19.97
C ASN A 174 -10.80 -17.51 -19.39
N CYS A 175 -9.63 -18.14 -19.45
CA CYS A 175 -8.34 -17.54 -19.10
C CYS A 175 -8.19 -16.19 -19.80
N LYS A 176 -8.20 -15.11 -19.00
CA LYS A 176 -8.13 -13.73 -19.49
C LYS A 176 -6.67 -13.34 -19.65
N GLU A 177 -6.02 -13.81 -20.70
CA GLU A 177 -4.60 -13.52 -20.97
C GLU A 177 -4.29 -12.01 -20.96
N ASN A 178 -5.23 -11.18 -21.43
CA ASN A 178 -5.15 -9.70 -21.38
C ASN A 178 -5.11 -9.11 -19.96
N CYS A 179 -5.43 -9.89 -18.92
CA CYS A 179 -5.42 -9.47 -17.53
C CYS A 179 -4.18 -9.94 -16.76
N LYS A 180 -3.25 -10.64 -17.41
CA LYS A 180 -2.05 -11.18 -16.76
C LYS A 180 -1.25 -10.11 -16.04
N GLU A 181 -0.95 -8.98 -16.71
CA GLU A 181 -0.21 -7.88 -16.09
C GLU A 181 -0.94 -7.32 -14.85
N TYR A 182 -2.26 -7.13 -14.93
CA TYR A 182 -3.09 -6.64 -13.82
C TYR A 182 -3.05 -7.59 -12.62
N TYR A 183 -3.25 -8.88 -12.84
CA TYR A 183 -3.23 -9.88 -11.77
C TYR A 183 -1.82 -10.10 -11.21
N CYS A 184 -0.77 -10.01 -12.03
CA CYS A 184 0.60 -10.06 -11.54
C CYS A 184 0.90 -8.87 -10.63
N LYS A 185 0.55 -7.64 -11.02
CA LYS A 185 0.68 -6.46 -10.14
C LYS A 185 -0.06 -6.64 -8.82
N TYR A 186 -1.28 -7.18 -8.85
CA TYR A 186 -2.02 -7.52 -7.63
C TYR A 186 -1.27 -8.52 -6.75
N ASN A 187 -0.74 -9.61 -7.31
CA ASN A 187 -0.03 -10.64 -6.54
C ASN A 187 1.33 -10.17 -6.00
N LEU A 188 1.97 -9.21 -6.63
CA LEU A 188 3.21 -8.61 -6.12
C LEU A 188 2.99 -8.01 -4.73
N ASP A 189 1.91 -7.24 -4.56
CA ASP A 189 1.53 -6.68 -3.27
C ASP A 189 1.23 -7.78 -2.25
N ILE A 190 0.54 -8.85 -2.67
CA ILE A 190 0.19 -9.98 -1.81
C ILE A 190 1.44 -10.74 -1.33
N PHE A 191 2.41 -10.96 -2.22
CA PHE A 191 3.70 -11.58 -1.88
C PHE A 191 4.40 -10.77 -0.78
N ASN A 192 4.53 -9.46 -0.98
CA ASN A 192 5.19 -8.59 0.00
C ASN A 192 4.49 -8.60 1.36
N ILE A 193 3.16 -8.60 1.36
CA ILE A 193 2.34 -8.68 2.57
C ILE A 193 2.50 -10.05 3.25
N TYR A 194 2.54 -11.14 2.49
CA TYR A 194 2.74 -12.48 3.04
C TYR A 194 4.08 -12.58 3.78
N GLU A 195 5.18 -12.19 3.13
CA GLU A 195 6.53 -12.24 3.72
C GLU A 195 6.62 -11.40 5.00
N GLU A 196 5.95 -10.24 5.01
CA GLU A 196 5.87 -9.38 6.20
C GLU A 196 5.07 -10.05 7.33
N PHE A 197 3.84 -10.47 7.03
CA PHE A 197 2.93 -11.01 8.04
C PHE A 197 3.35 -12.40 8.52
N GLU A 198 4.14 -13.15 7.78
CA GLU A 198 4.75 -14.39 8.28
C GLU A 198 5.61 -14.13 9.53
N LYS A 199 6.30 -12.99 9.58
CA LYS A 199 7.10 -12.57 10.74
C LYS A 199 6.27 -11.86 11.80
N VAL A 200 5.38 -10.96 11.37
CA VAL A 200 4.53 -10.20 12.30
C VAL A 200 3.57 -11.12 13.04
N CYS A 201 3.02 -12.15 12.39
CA CYS A 201 2.03 -13.04 12.99
C CYS A 201 2.60 -14.23 13.74
N THR A 202 3.47 -13.89 14.69
CA THR A 202 4.02 -14.77 15.71
C THR A 202 3.31 -14.54 17.06
N ARG A 203 3.52 -15.45 18.03
CA ARG A 203 2.81 -15.42 19.33
C ARG A 203 2.93 -14.10 20.10
N SER A 204 4.01 -13.34 19.89
CA SER A 204 4.26 -12.05 20.57
C SER A 204 3.45 -10.88 20.01
N ASN A 205 2.92 -11.00 18.79
CA ASN A 205 2.33 -9.89 18.03
C ASN A 205 0.91 -10.21 17.51
N GLU A 206 0.20 -11.11 18.20
CA GLU A 206 -1.13 -11.59 17.80
C GLU A 206 -2.15 -10.47 17.58
N GLN A 207 -2.00 -9.33 18.28
CA GLN A 207 -2.88 -8.15 18.12
C GLN A 207 -2.80 -7.49 16.74
N ILE A 208 -1.68 -7.62 16.02
CA ILE A 208 -1.49 -7.05 14.67
C ILE A 208 -2.10 -7.97 13.60
N CYS A 209 -2.43 -9.20 13.96
CA CYS A 209 -2.84 -10.22 13.01
C CYS A 209 -4.35 -10.22 12.84
N PRO A 210 -4.85 -10.13 11.59
CA PRO A 210 -6.27 -10.22 11.37
C PRO A 210 -6.74 -11.65 11.64
N VAL A 211 -7.98 -11.79 12.10
CA VAL A 211 -8.62 -13.10 12.40
C VAL A 211 -8.60 -14.06 11.21
N TYR A 212 -8.56 -13.53 9.99
CA TYR A 212 -8.51 -14.28 8.73
C TYR A 212 -7.08 -14.51 8.19
N TRP A 213 -6.03 -14.23 8.99
CA TRP A 213 -4.64 -14.50 8.62
C TRP A 213 -4.37 -15.97 8.31
N LYS A 214 -4.90 -16.90 9.13
CA LYS A 214 -4.70 -18.35 8.91
C LYS A 214 -5.28 -18.82 7.59
N GLU A 215 -6.45 -18.31 7.22
CA GLU A 215 -7.08 -18.60 5.93
C GLU A 215 -6.23 -18.08 4.77
N PHE A 216 -5.71 -16.85 4.91
CA PHE A 216 -4.81 -16.24 3.93
C PHE A 216 -3.53 -17.05 3.74
N LYS A 217 -2.88 -17.45 4.83
CA LYS A 217 -1.67 -18.26 4.78
C LYS A 217 -1.91 -19.57 4.01
N THR A 218 -2.98 -20.30 4.34
CA THR A 218 -3.36 -21.55 3.64
C THR A 218 -3.64 -21.31 2.16
N ASN A 219 -4.40 -20.27 1.82
CA ASN A 219 -4.76 -19.93 0.44
C ASN A 219 -3.54 -19.49 -0.39
N TYR A 220 -2.57 -18.86 0.25
CA TYR A 220 -1.32 -18.44 -0.40
C TYR A 220 -0.38 -19.63 -0.64
N GLU A 221 -0.13 -20.46 0.38
CA GLU A 221 0.74 -21.63 0.29
C GLU A 221 0.27 -22.62 -0.80
N GLY A 222 -1.04 -22.84 -0.91
CA GLY A 222 -1.64 -23.71 -1.94
C GLY A 222 -1.55 -23.17 -3.38
N ILE A 223 -1.01 -21.97 -3.59
CA ILE A 223 -0.92 -21.30 -4.90
C ILE A 223 0.42 -20.57 -5.11
N SER A 224 1.47 -20.96 -4.37
CA SER A 224 2.80 -20.33 -4.43
C SER A 224 3.47 -20.31 -5.83
N ASP A 225 2.95 -21.09 -6.81
CA ASP A 225 3.43 -21.06 -8.20
C ASP A 225 3.06 -19.81 -9.01
N ILE A 226 2.17 -18.93 -8.50
CA ILE A 226 1.83 -17.66 -9.15
C ILE A 226 3.06 -16.80 -9.39
N GLU A 227 4.00 -16.77 -8.44
CA GLU A 227 5.21 -15.94 -8.56
C GLU A 227 6.02 -16.32 -9.80
N LYS A 228 6.16 -17.63 -10.08
CA LYS A 228 6.87 -18.13 -11.27
C LYS A 228 6.17 -17.70 -12.56
N GLN A 229 4.83 -17.73 -12.57
CA GLN A 229 4.02 -17.33 -13.73
C GLN A 229 4.12 -15.83 -14.02
N CYS A 230 4.34 -15.02 -12.98
CA CYS A 230 4.42 -13.57 -13.06
C CYS A 230 5.84 -13.00 -13.21
N LYS A 231 6.88 -13.83 -13.09
CA LYS A 231 8.29 -13.40 -13.17
C LYS A 231 8.59 -12.49 -14.38
N LYS A 232 8.14 -12.88 -15.58
CA LYS A 232 8.35 -12.08 -16.81
C LYS A 232 7.66 -10.71 -16.76
N GLU A 233 6.47 -10.64 -16.17
CA GLU A 233 5.75 -9.37 -16.00
C GLU A 233 6.45 -8.48 -14.96
N TYR A 234 6.94 -9.06 -13.87
CA TYR A 234 7.71 -8.33 -12.86
C TYR A 234 8.98 -7.70 -13.45
N GLU A 235 9.76 -8.48 -14.21
CA GLU A 235 10.95 -7.99 -14.90
C GLU A 235 10.61 -6.87 -15.90
N LYS A 236 9.56 -7.04 -16.71
CA LYS A 236 9.08 -6.02 -17.66
C LYS A 236 8.69 -4.70 -16.96
N LEU A 237 8.09 -4.81 -15.78
CA LEU A 237 7.65 -3.67 -14.98
C LEU A 237 8.76 -3.06 -14.12
N GLY A 238 9.98 -3.64 -14.15
CA GLY A 238 11.11 -3.19 -13.36
C GLY A 238 10.96 -3.49 -11.87
N PHE A 239 10.35 -4.61 -11.49
CA PHE A 239 10.32 -5.09 -10.11
C PHE A 239 11.37 -6.17 -9.89
N TYR A 240 12.05 -6.10 -8.75
CA TYR A 240 13.03 -7.10 -8.35
C TYR A 240 13.00 -7.35 -6.85
N LYS A 241 13.50 -8.52 -6.47
CA LYS A 241 13.56 -8.96 -5.08
C LYS A 241 14.75 -8.30 -4.36
N VAL A 242 14.49 -7.75 -3.20
CA VAL A 242 15.48 -7.14 -2.31
C VAL A 242 15.35 -7.69 -0.90
N LYS A 243 16.45 -7.65 -0.14
CA LYS A 243 16.44 -8.00 1.28
C LYS A 243 16.09 -6.76 2.10
N LYS A 244 14.90 -6.75 2.68
CA LYS A 244 14.49 -5.68 3.60
C LYS A 244 14.75 -6.07 5.04
N TYR A 245 15.39 -5.16 5.77
CA TYR A 245 15.55 -5.28 7.21
C TYR A 245 14.17 -5.16 7.87
N PHE A 246 13.82 -6.17 8.66
CA PHE A 246 12.48 -6.32 9.25
C PHE A 246 12.52 -6.52 10.78
N GLY A 247 13.71 -6.50 11.39
CA GLY A 247 13.88 -6.70 12.84
C GLY A 247 13.68 -5.46 13.72
N GLU A 248 13.45 -5.70 15.01
CA GLU A 248 13.66 -4.71 16.07
C GLU A 248 15.16 -4.59 16.42
N GLN A 249 15.54 -3.50 17.10
CA GLN A 249 16.94 -3.20 17.44
C GLN A 249 17.67 -4.42 18.04
N GLY A 250 18.66 -4.95 17.33
CA GLY A 250 19.59 -5.97 17.85
C GLY A 250 19.41 -7.38 17.26
N ILE A 251 18.36 -7.63 16.48
CA ILE A 251 18.20 -8.86 15.71
C ILE A 251 18.24 -8.50 14.22
N GLU A 252 19.25 -9.02 13.51
CA GLU A 252 19.37 -8.84 12.06
C GLU A 252 18.45 -9.81 11.32
N GLU A 253 17.14 -9.53 11.36
CA GLU A 253 16.16 -10.25 10.55
C GLU A 253 15.89 -9.53 9.23
N TYR A 254 15.98 -10.29 8.14
CA TYR A 254 15.72 -9.82 6.79
C TYR A 254 14.66 -10.68 6.11
N ILE A 255 13.77 -10.04 5.35
CA ILE A 255 12.80 -10.71 4.47
C ILE A 255 13.04 -10.31 3.02
N GLU A 256 12.66 -11.18 2.09
CA GLU A 256 12.75 -10.88 0.66
C GLU A 256 11.45 -10.23 0.18
N GLN A 257 11.52 -9.07 -0.46
CA GLN A 257 10.34 -8.35 -0.97
C GLN A 257 10.60 -7.77 -2.36
N TYR A 258 9.56 -7.65 -3.17
CA TYR A 258 9.60 -6.98 -4.45
C TYR A 258 9.52 -5.46 -4.28
N GLU A 259 10.40 -4.75 -4.98
CA GLU A 259 10.44 -3.30 -5.01
C GLU A 259 10.74 -2.81 -6.43
N SER A 260 10.27 -1.61 -6.78
CA SER A 260 10.47 -1.07 -8.13
C SER A 260 11.88 -0.49 -8.31
N GLU A 261 12.48 -0.69 -9.48
CA GLU A 261 13.78 -0.11 -9.88
C GLU A 261 13.87 1.40 -9.69
N TYR A 262 12.77 2.12 -9.89
CA TYR A 262 12.74 3.58 -9.77
C TYR A 262 12.81 4.11 -8.33
N ILE A 263 12.65 3.24 -7.32
CA ILE A 263 12.71 3.63 -5.89
C ILE A 263 14.14 3.59 -5.35
N PHE A 264 15.09 2.93 -6.02
CA PHE A 264 16.43 2.70 -5.50
C PHE A 264 17.50 3.59 -6.10
N SER A 265 18.40 4.05 -5.23
CA SER A 265 19.69 4.57 -5.66
C SER A 265 20.59 3.44 -6.20
N PHE A 266 21.54 3.78 -7.09
CA PHE A 266 22.52 2.85 -7.66
C PHE A 266 23.23 1.99 -6.60
N PHE A 267 23.50 2.53 -5.41
CA PHE A 267 24.12 1.78 -4.33
C PHE A 267 23.18 0.78 -3.66
N GLU A 268 21.90 1.15 -3.45
CA GLU A 268 20.89 0.20 -2.96
C GLU A 268 20.63 -0.93 -3.97
N LYS A 269 20.75 -0.64 -5.27
CA LYS A 269 20.73 -1.63 -6.35
C LYS A 269 21.91 -2.62 -6.28
N LEU A 270 23.07 -2.18 -5.78
CA LEU A 270 24.29 -2.99 -5.66
C LEU A 270 24.32 -3.87 -4.41
N ILE A 271 23.79 -3.37 -3.29
CA ILE A 271 23.88 -4.07 -1.99
C ILE A 271 22.57 -4.74 -1.57
N GLY A 272 21.46 -4.46 -2.25
CA GLY A 272 20.14 -5.06 -1.96
C GLY A 272 19.50 -4.62 -0.64
N TYR A 273 20.04 -3.57 0.00
CA TYR A 273 19.56 -2.98 1.27
C TYR A 273 19.24 -1.51 1.08
N SER A 274 18.23 -0.98 1.81
CA SER A 274 17.90 0.45 1.77
C SER A 274 18.89 1.28 2.60
N ILE A 275 19.60 2.18 1.93
CA ILE A 275 20.55 3.14 2.52
C ILE A 275 19.81 4.19 3.35
N LYS A 276 18.50 4.37 3.13
CA LYS A 276 17.63 5.24 3.93
C LYS A 276 17.67 4.92 5.43
N TYR A 277 17.87 3.64 5.80
CA TYR A 277 18.06 3.21 7.18
C TYR A 277 19.38 3.73 7.78
N TYR A 278 20.49 3.61 7.05
CA TYR A 278 21.77 4.14 7.48
C TYR A 278 21.73 5.67 7.54
N LEU A 279 21.13 6.33 6.55
CA LEU A 279 20.97 7.78 6.57
C LEU A 279 20.11 8.25 7.74
N SER A 280 19.00 7.58 8.08
CA SER A 280 18.17 7.98 9.23
C SER A 280 18.90 7.79 10.56
N LYS A 281 19.64 6.69 10.74
CA LYS A 281 20.50 6.48 11.90
C LYS A 281 21.64 7.50 11.95
N THR A 282 22.29 7.78 10.82
CA THR A 282 23.39 8.76 10.75
C THR A 282 22.88 10.18 11.00
N ILE A 283 21.67 10.53 10.54
CA ILE A 283 21.00 11.80 10.85
C ILE A 283 20.67 11.86 12.35
N HIS A 284 20.19 10.77 12.94
CA HIS A 284 19.92 10.69 14.37
C HIS A 284 21.21 10.87 15.20
N TYR A 285 22.32 10.24 14.82
CA TYR A 285 23.63 10.43 15.46
C TYR A 285 24.27 11.80 15.15
N SER A 286 24.02 12.38 13.97
CA SER A 286 24.47 13.75 13.63
C SER A 286 23.74 14.83 14.43
N LYS A 287 22.56 14.51 14.99
CA LYS A 287 21.86 15.38 15.94
C LYS A 287 22.55 15.41 17.31
N TYR A 288 23.40 14.43 17.62
CA TYR A 288 24.19 14.33 18.86
C TYR A 288 25.69 14.59 18.67
N ILE A 289 26.15 14.70 17.41
CA ILE A 289 27.54 15.04 17.08
C ILE A 289 27.49 16.16 16.03
N LEU A 290 27.54 17.40 16.51
CA LEU A 290 27.85 18.55 15.67
C LEU A 290 29.29 18.37 15.13
N LEU A 291 29.40 18.12 13.81
CA LEU A 291 30.51 18.36 12.85
C LEU A 291 31.04 17.11 12.10
N PRO A 292 31.45 17.20 10.81
CA PRO A 292 30.82 17.92 9.71
C PRO A 292 30.72 17.05 8.42
N ILE A 293 29.54 17.05 7.78
CA ILE A 293 29.36 16.61 6.39
C ILE A 293 29.97 17.61 5.37
N LEU A 294 30.52 18.74 5.84
CA LEU A 294 31.22 19.73 5.00
C LEU A 294 32.57 19.27 4.43
N SER A 295 33.11 18.12 4.85
CA SER A 295 34.43 17.66 4.39
C SER A 295 34.45 17.11 2.95
N PHE A 296 33.30 16.91 2.32
CA PHE A 296 33.23 16.58 0.87
C PHE A 296 33.43 17.79 -0.04
N PHE A 297 33.44 19.02 0.51
CA PHE A 297 33.54 20.25 -0.28
C PHE A 297 34.69 21.19 0.11
N GLY A 298 35.54 20.80 1.07
CA GLY A 298 36.67 21.62 1.50
C GLY A 298 37.92 20.82 1.82
N SER A 299 38.98 21.09 1.06
CA SER A 299 40.39 20.77 1.32
C SER A 299 40.92 19.41 0.85
N LYS A 300 41.84 19.48 -0.14
CA LYS A 300 42.78 18.46 -0.64
C LYS A 300 42.30 17.00 -0.55
N ILE A 301 41.51 16.64 -1.56
CA ILE A 301 41.00 15.29 -1.79
C ILE A 301 42.16 14.37 -2.22
N ALA A 302 42.34 13.23 -1.54
CA ALA A 302 43.21 12.16 -2.01
C ALA A 302 42.71 11.62 -3.35
N PRO A 303 43.58 11.27 -4.33
CA PRO A 303 43.20 10.98 -5.72
C PRO A 303 42.01 10.03 -5.89
N LYS A 304 41.88 9.03 -5.01
CA LYS A 304 40.77 8.05 -5.02
C LYS A 304 39.38 8.66 -4.84
N ALA A 305 39.25 9.78 -4.13
CA ALA A 305 37.96 10.43 -3.90
C ALA A 305 37.59 11.44 -5.00
N ASP A 306 38.55 11.83 -5.86
CA ASP A 306 38.29 12.69 -7.02
C ASP A 306 37.60 11.91 -8.15
N ASP A 307 37.93 10.62 -8.31
CA ASP A 307 37.26 9.73 -9.28
C ASP A 307 35.78 9.50 -8.92
N MET A 308 35.48 9.34 -7.62
CA MET A 308 34.10 9.25 -7.13
C MET A 308 33.33 10.56 -7.37
N ARG A 309 33.99 11.72 -7.20
CA ARG A 309 33.39 13.03 -7.48
C ARG A 309 33.08 13.23 -8.97
N LYS A 310 33.96 12.74 -9.85
CA LYS A 310 33.77 12.78 -11.31
C LYS A 310 32.65 11.85 -11.76
N MET A 311 32.53 10.64 -11.20
CA MET A 311 31.36 9.78 -11.42
C MET A 311 30.06 10.47 -11.01
N TRP A 312 30.05 11.16 -9.87
CA TRP A 312 28.86 11.85 -9.35
C TRP A 312 28.38 12.99 -10.25
N ARG A 313 29.30 13.75 -10.86
CA ARG A 313 28.96 14.80 -11.84
C ARG A 313 28.37 14.23 -13.13
N ASN A 314 28.80 13.04 -13.56
CA ASN A 314 28.26 12.39 -14.74
C ASN A 314 26.85 11.82 -14.52
N VAL A 315 26.53 11.39 -13.29
CA VAL A 315 25.20 10.87 -12.94
C VAL A 315 24.15 11.99 -12.80
N GLN A 316 24.56 13.21 -12.46
CA GLN A 316 23.66 14.38 -12.44
C GLN A 316 23.49 15.07 -13.81
N GLY A 317 24.18 14.60 -14.85
CA GLY A 317 24.18 15.19 -16.20
C GLY A 317 23.12 14.63 -17.14
N VAL A 318 21.86 14.49 -16.70
CA VAL A 318 20.73 14.36 -17.62
C VAL A 318 20.03 15.71 -17.68
N THR A 319 20.46 16.58 -18.60
CA THR A 319 19.65 17.58 -19.32
C THR A 319 20.54 18.43 -20.25
N ASN A 320 20.57 18.08 -21.55
CA ASN A 320 20.17 18.94 -22.70
C ASN A 320 20.73 18.36 -24.04
N PRO A 321 19.94 18.18 -25.13
CA PRO A 321 20.38 17.51 -26.36
C PRO A 321 21.22 18.38 -27.33
N ALA A 322 21.85 19.47 -26.87
CA ALA A 322 22.49 20.44 -27.77
C ALA A 322 23.96 20.15 -28.13
N SER A 323 24.62 19.15 -27.53
CA SER A 323 26.04 18.85 -27.79
C SER A 323 26.29 17.75 -28.82
N LEU A 324 25.26 17.27 -29.52
CA LEU A 324 25.38 16.24 -30.57
C LEU A 324 25.63 16.78 -31.99
N LEU A 325 25.86 18.09 -32.14
CA LEU A 325 26.16 18.70 -33.43
C LEU A 325 27.53 19.41 -33.38
N ASN A 326 28.60 18.64 -33.55
CA ASN A 326 29.73 18.92 -34.46
C ASN A 326 30.88 17.91 -34.24
N PRO A 327 31.38 17.23 -35.29
CA PRO A 327 32.50 16.30 -35.17
C PRO A 327 33.88 17.00 -35.22
N MET A 328 34.85 16.32 -34.60
CA MET A 328 36.32 16.48 -34.46
C MET A 328 37.10 17.52 -35.29
N LYS A 329 38.16 18.06 -34.66
CA LYS A 329 39.50 18.24 -35.30
C LYS A 329 40.64 17.76 -34.38
N PRO A 330 41.74 17.19 -34.93
CA PRO A 330 42.75 16.40 -34.21
C PRO A 330 43.99 17.24 -33.78
N PRO A 331 45.01 16.65 -33.11
CA PRO A 331 45.98 17.39 -32.29
C PRO A 331 47.22 17.82 -33.08
N GLY A 332 47.74 19.00 -32.77
CA GLY A 332 49.11 19.44 -33.08
C GLY A 332 49.54 20.39 -31.97
N GLY A 333 50.65 20.24 -31.26
CA GLY A 333 51.98 19.83 -31.71
C GLY A 333 52.77 21.09 -32.08
N GLY A 334 53.63 21.59 -31.17
CA GLY A 334 54.56 22.68 -31.50
C GLY A 334 55.15 23.44 -30.31
N ASN A 335 56.41 23.12 -29.97
CA ASN A 335 57.31 23.92 -29.11
C ASN A 335 57.58 25.32 -29.71
N LYS A 336 57.80 26.34 -28.85
CA LYS A 336 58.96 27.28 -28.91
C LYS A 336 58.92 28.39 -27.83
N ILE A 337 59.95 28.34 -26.98
CA ILE A 337 60.82 29.38 -26.37
C ILE A 337 60.45 30.87 -26.62
N GLY A 338 60.50 31.67 -25.55
CA GLY A 338 60.69 33.13 -25.60
C GLY A 338 60.47 33.86 -24.26
N LEU A 339 61.50 33.99 -23.43
CA LEU A 339 61.64 35.03 -22.38
C LEU A 339 61.92 36.41 -23.03
N PRO A 340 62.01 37.52 -22.27
CA PRO A 340 60.99 38.28 -21.55
C PRO A 340 60.91 39.73 -22.14
N PHE A 341 60.03 40.63 -21.65
CA PHE A 341 60.32 42.08 -21.49
C PHE A 341 59.10 42.81 -20.87
N LEU A 342 59.32 43.46 -19.73
CA LEU A 342 58.51 44.57 -19.20
C LEU A 342 58.73 45.82 -20.08
N PRO A 343 57.73 46.72 -20.19
CA PRO A 343 57.66 47.90 -19.30
C PRO A 343 56.20 48.21 -18.91
N LYS A 344 55.85 48.96 -17.86
CA LYS A 344 56.48 50.13 -17.21
C LYS A 344 55.95 50.24 -15.77
#